data_AF-A0A3D5X2W9-F1
#
_entry.id   AF-A0A3D5X2W9-F1
#
_cell.length_a   1.000
_cell.length_b   1.000
_cell.length_c   1.000
_cell.angle_alpha   90.00
_cell.angle_beta   90.00
_cell.angle_gamma   90.00
#
_symmetry.space_group_name_H-M   'P 1'
#
loop_
_entity.id
_entity.type
_entity.pdbx_description
1 polymer ?
#
loop_
_entity_poly.entity_id
_entity_poly.type
_entity_poly.pdbx_seq_one_letter_code
_entity_poly.pdbx_strand_id
1 'polypeptide(L)' 'MKKIFLTILLFTSLSLWAQQDPLFSHNMFNQMAINPAYAGSSDMICATAINRLQWTGFGEGAPNVTVVNVNAA' A
#
# COMPACT_ATOMS: atom_id res chain seq x y z
N MET A 1 37.24 15.40 10.59
CA MET A 1 36.66 14.18 11.20
C MET A 1 35.13 14.19 11.27
N LYS A 2 34.48 15.20 11.87
CA LYS A 2 33.00 15.28 11.94
C LYS A 2 32.30 15.22 10.57
N LYS A 3 32.85 15.89 9.54
CA LYS A 3 32.30 15.88 8.18
C LYS A 3 32.32 14.48 7.54
N ILE A 4 33.44 13.76 7.69
CA ILE A 4 33.61 12.39 7.18
C ILE A 4 32.62 11.43 7.86
N PHE A 5 32.46 11.56 9.18
CA PHE A 5 31.48 10.76 9.93
C PHE A 5 30.05 11.00 9.45
N LEU A 6 29.68 12.28 9.23
CA LEU A 6 28.37 12.66 8.69
C LEU A 6 28.15 12.12 7.27
N THR A 7 29.17 12.17 6.42
CA THR A 7 29.12 11.62 5.06
C THR A 7 28.89 10.12 5.09
N ILE A 8 29.62 9.38 5.93
CA ILE A 8 29.45 7.92 6.07
C ILE A 8 28.03 7.60 6.55
N LEU A 9 27.51 8.31 7.54
CA LEU A 9 26.16 8.10 8.06
C LEU A 9 25.09 8.29 6.96
N LEU A 10 25.23 9.33 6.12
CA LEU A 10 24.30 9.62 5.03
C LEU A 10 24.27 8.54 3.94
N PHE A 11 25.40 7.88 3.68
CA PHE A 11 25.44 6.81 2.68
C PHE A 11 24.83 5.50 3.20
N THR A 12 24.85 5.25 4.51
CA THR A 12 24.25 4.03 5.09
C THR A 12 22.71 4.01 5.01
N SER A 13 22.05 5.17 4.95
CA SER A 13 20.58 5.22 4.83
C SER A 13 20.06 4.80 3.46
N LEU A 14 20.89 4.80 2.42
CA LEU A 14 20.51 4.38 1.06
C LEU A 14 20.39 2.85 0.92
N SER A 15 20.94 2.10 1.87
CA SER A 15 20.96 0.63 1.87
C SER A 15 19.84 0.02 2.72
N LEU A 16 18.99 0.84 3.33
CA LEU A 16 17.95 0.37 4.22
C LEU A 16 16.70 -0.01 3.42
N TRP A 17 16.40 -1.30 3.43
CA TRP A 17 15.10 -1.80 3.02
C TRP A 17 14.16 -1.60 4.20
N ALA A 18 13.43 -0.48 4.22
CA ALA A 18 12.36 -0.31 5.18
C ALA A 18 11.27 -1.34 4.87
N GLN A 19 11.14 -2.35 5.72
CA GLN A 19 10.07 -3.32 5.63
C GLN A 19 8.75 -2.58 5.85
N GLN A 20 7.94 -2.47 4.79
CA GLN A 20 6.55 -2.08 4.95
C GLN A 20 5.81 -3.27 5.52
N ASP A 21 5.22 -3.10 6.70
CA ASP A 21 4.33 -4.12 7.24
C ASP A 21 3.15 -4.32 6.28
N PRO A 22 2.88 -5.56 5.86
CA PRO A 22 1.73 -5.85 5.01
C PRO A 22 0.44 -5.43 5.72
N LEU A 23 -0.34 -4.58 5.06
CA LEU A 23 -1.57 -4.02 5.62
C LEU A 23 -2.75 -5.00 5.44
N PHE A 24 -2.89 -5.93 6.38
CA PHE A 24 -3.87 -7.03 6.31
C PHE A 24 -5.35 -6.59 6.31
N SER A 25 -5.68 -5.43 6.87
CA SER A 25 -7.08 -4.97 6.98
C SER A 25 -7.75 -4.73 5.62
N HIS A 26 -6.98 -4.36 4.60
CA HIS A 26 -7.51 -4.13 3.25
C HIS A 26 -7.66 -5.41 2.44
N ASN A 27 -6.92 -6.48 2.81
CA ASN A 27 -6.94 -7.74 2.08
C ASN A 27 -8.34 -8.38 2.10
N MET A 28 -9.07 -8.26 3.20
CA MET A 28 -10.40 -8.85 3.32
C MET A 28 -11.39 -8.29 2.28
N PHE A 29 -11.21 -7.03 1.88
CA PHE A 29 -12.07 -6.33 0.92
C PHE A 29 -11.51 -6.30 -0.51
N ASN A 30 -10.21 -6.59 -0.69
CA ASN A 30 -9.53 -6.57 -1.97
C ASN A 30 -9.11 -7.97 -2.43
N GLN A 31 -10.06 -8.91 -2.45
CA GLN A 31 -9.80 -10.31 -2.79
C GLN A 31 -9.25 -10.46 -4.22
N MET A 32 -9.65 -9.59 -5.16
CA MET A 32 -9.11 -9.57 -6.52
C MET A 32 -7.61 -9.28 -6.59
N ALA A 33 -7.06 -8.42 -5.72
CA ALA A 33 -5.62 -8.13 -5.73
C ALA A 33 -4.77 -9.26 -5.13
N ILE A 34 -5.38 -10.11 -4.28
CA ILE A 34 -4.70 -11.24 -3.64
C ILE A 34 -4.82 -12.49 -4.50
N ASN A 35 -6.03 -12.76 -4.98
CA ASN A 35 -6.37 -13.96 -5.73
C ASN A 35 -7.17 -13.57 -6.99
N PRO A 36 -6.52 -13.50 -8.16
CA PRO A 36 -7.18 -13.18 -9.42
C PRO A 36 -8.30 -14.18 -9.79
N ALA A 37 -8.22 -15.43 -9.32
CA ALA A 37 -9.27 -16.43 -9.55
C ALA A 37 -10.58 -16.15 -8.81
N TYR A 38 -10.61 -15.13 -7.95
CA TYR A 38 -11.85 -14.66 -7.31
C TYR A 38 -12.78 -13.93 -8.28
N ALA A 39 -12.28 -13.43 -9.41
CA ALA A 39 -13.10 -12.74 -10.41
C ALA A 39 -14.26 -13.65 -10.87
N GLY A 40 -15.49 -13.14 -10.81
CA GLY A 40 -16.69 -13.90 -11.23
C GLY A 40 -17.20 -14.93 -10.23
N SER A 41 -16.54 -15.12 -9.08
CA SER A 41 -16.95 -16.12 -8.07
C SER A 41 -18.32 -15.88 -7.42
N SER A 42 -18.89 -14.68 -7.61
CA SER A 42 -20.21 -14.29 -7.11
C SER A 42 -21.34 -14.48 -8.12
N ASP A 43 -21.05 -14.97 -9.34
CA ASP A 43 -22.01 -15.08 -10.46
C ASP A 43 -22.76 -13.77 -10.79
N MET A 44 -22.14 -12.63 -10.47
CA MET A 44 -22.70 -11.29 -10.63
C MET A 44 -21.63 -10.31 -11.11
N ILE A 45 -22.07 -9.17 -11.63
CA ILE A 45 -21.18 -8.02 -11.84
C ILE A 45 -20.91 -7.38 -10.48
N CYS A 46 -19.65 -7.36 -10.05
CA CYS A 46 -19.22 -6.77 -8.79
C CYS A 46 -18.22 -5.65 -9.04
N ALA A 47 -18.50 -4.48 -8.47
CA ALA A 47 -17.59 -3.33 -8.45
C ALA A 47 -17.20 -3.01 -7.01
N THR A 48 -15.90 -2.83 -6.77
CA THR A 48 -15.35 -2.52 -5.45
C THR A 48 -14.46 -1.28 -5.56
N ALA A 49 -14.71 -0.30 -4.70
CA ALA A 49 -13.86 0.88 -4.55
C ALA A 49 -13.43 1.00 -3.09
N ILE A 50 -12.13 1.11 -2.85
CA ILE A 50 -11.56 1.20 -1.51
C ILE A 50 -10.60 2.39 -1.47
N ASN A 51 -10.85 3.33 -0.56
CA ASN A 51 -9.97 4.46 -0.31
C ASN A 51 -9.34 4.32 1.08
N ARG A 52 -8.04 4.59 1.17
CA ARG A 52 -7.28 4.56 2.41
C ARG A 52 -6.55 5.89 2.59
N LEU A 53 -6.88 6.55 3.68
CA LEU A 53 -6.21 7.74 4.17
C LEU A 53 -5.36 7.33 5.38
N GLN A 54 -4.06 7.57 5.32
CA GLN A 54 -3.15 7.32 6.45
C GLN A 54 -2.65 8.64 7.01
N TRP A 55 -2.26 8.66 8.28
CA TRP A 55 -1.70 9.85 8.92
C TRP A 55 -2.62 11.07 8.80
N THR A 56 -3.93 10.84 8.92
CA THR A 56 -4.93 11.90 8.87
C THR A 56 -4.69 12.89 9.99
N GLY A 57 -4.61 14.19 9.66
CA GLY A 57 -4.33 15.26 10.63
C GLY A 57 -2.87 15.72 10.68
N PHE A 58 -1.94 15.07 9.95
CA PHE A 58 -0.52 15.46 9.89
C PHE A 58 -0.20 16.46 8.75
N GLY A 59 -1.21 17.03 8.08
CA GLY A 59 -1.05 18.03 7.03
C GLY A 59 -0.90 17.47 5.63
N GLU A 60 -0.41 18.28 4.70
CA GLU A 60 -0.20 17.90 3.30
C GLU A 60 0.86 16.81 3.15
N GLY A 61 0.66 15.89 2.21
CA GLY A 61 1.59 14.78 1.93
C GLY A 61 1.28 13.49 2.70
N ALA A 62 0.21 13.45 3.50
CA ALA A 62 -0.25 12.24 4.15
C ALA A 62 -0.58 11.13 3.11
N PRO A 63 -0.09 9.88 3.28
CA PRO A 63 -0.29 8.81 2.30
C PRO A 63 -1.77 8.52 2.04
N ASN A 64 -2.11 8.51 0.76
CA ASN A 64 -3.44 8.23 0.22
C ASN A 64 -3.28 7.11 -0.81
N VAL A 65 -4.11 6.06 -0.70
CA VAL A 65 -4.19 5.00 -1.71
C VAL A 65 -5.65 4.73 -2.03
N THR A 66 -5.98 4.68 -3.31
CA THR A 66 -7.30 4.28 -3.81
C THR A 66 -7.17 3.08 -4.72
N VAL A 67 -8.01 2.08 -4.51
CA VAL A 67 -8.11 0.88 -5.35
C VAL A 67 -9.53 0.81 -5.89
N VAL A 68 -9.66 0.57 -7.20
CA VAL A 68 -10.94 0.37 -7.87
C VAL A 68 -10.84 -0.89 -8.71
N ASN A 69 -11.82 -1.78 -8.56
CA ASN A 69 -11.86 -3.04 -9.29
C ASN A 69 -13.28 -3.33 -9.77
N VAL A 70 -13.41 -4.01 -10.92
CA VAL A 70 -14.68 -4.51 -11.45
C VAL A 70 -14.46 -5.93 -11.95
N ASN A 71 -15.35 -6.86 -11.59
CA ASN A 71 -15.37 -8.21 -12.13
C ASN A 71 -16.80 -8.68 -12.46
N ALA A 72 -16.90 -9.73 -13.26
CA ALA A 72 -18.12 -10.43 -13.60
C ALA A 72 -17.77 -11.91 -13.85
N ALA A 73 -18.79 -12.79 -13.85
CA ALA A 73 -18.66 -14.20 -14.24
C ALA A 73 -18.44 -14.37 -15.75
#